data_AF-A0A1W2G6L3-F1
#
_entry.id   AF-A0A1W2G6L3-F1
#
_cell.length_a   1.000
_cell.length_b   1.000
_cell.length_c   1.000
_cell.angle_alpha   90.00
_cell.angle_beta   90.00
_cell.angle_gamma   90.00
#
_symmetry.space_group_name_H-M   'P 1'
#
loop_
_entity.id
_entity.type
_entity.pdbx_description
1 polymer ?
#
loop_
_entity_poly.entity_id
_entity_poly.type
_entity_poly.pdbx_seq_one_letter_code
_entity_poly.pdbx_strand_id
1 'polypeptide(L)'
;MDSIDIALYVSYTLTILAGLAAIVFPIINSVSDPKSLTKAGAGVAGLVVIFGISYALSGSEVTASALELGVDEGLSKFVGGLLTMMYILIIGALGGIVFTEVSKAVK
;
A
#
# COMPACT_ATOMS: atom_id res chain seq x y z
N MET A 1 27.09 12.87 12.29
CA MET A 1 26.10 12.19 11.42
C MET A 1 26.86 11.07 10.75
N ASP A 2 26.64 9.85 11.19
CA ASP A 2 27.31 8.69 10.62
C ASP A 2 26.67 8.34 9.27
N SER A 3 27.34 7.52 8.46
CA SER A 3 26.86 7.14 7.13
C SER A 3 25.45 6.54 7.13
N ILE A 4 25.07 5.89 8.24
CA ILE A 4 23.73 5.32 8.45
C ILE A 4 22.68 6.41 8.61
N ASP A 5 22.97 7.47 9.36
CA ASP A 5 22.06 8.60 9.57
C ASP A 5 21.79 9.33 8.25
N ILE A 6 22.84 9.52 7.45
CA ILE A 6 22.76 10.15 6.13
C ILE A 6 21.91 9.30 5.19
N ALA A 7 22.14 7.98 5.17
CA ALA A 7 21.37 7.06 4.35
C ALA A 7 19.88 7.04 4.74
N LEU A 8 19.56 7.07 6.03
CA LEU A 8 18.18 7.14 6.54
C LEU A 8 17.50 8.45 6.15
N TYR A 9 18.18 9.58 6.35
CA TYR A 9 17.62 10.90 6.02
C TYR A 9 17.34 11.05 4.52
N VAL A 10 18.27 10.58 3.69
CA VAL A 10 18.10 10.55 2.22
C VAL A 10 16.94 9.63 1.83
N SER A 11 16.87 8.42 2.41
CA SER A 11 15.79 7.48 2.12
C SER A 11 14.42 8.05 2.48
N TYR A 12 14.25 8.61 3.68
CA TYR A 12 12.98 9.24 4.06
C TYR A 12 12.60 10.40 3.15
N THR A 13 13.56 11.25 2.78
CA THR A 13 13.32 12.36 1.85
C THR A 13 12.87 11.85 0.48
N LEU A 14 13.56 10.84 -0.07
CA LEU A 14 13.20 10.23 -1.34
C LEU A 14 11.83 9.53 -1.29
N THR A 15 11.51 8.83 -0.21
CA THR A 15 10.20 8.20 -0.03
C THR A 15 9.07 9.22 -0.03
N ILE A 16 9.25 10.35 0.65
CA ILE A 16 8.26 11.44 0.66
C ILE A 16 8.11 12.02 -0.75
N LEU A 17 9.22 12.33 -1.43
CA LEU A 17 9.18 12.85 -2.81
C LEU A 17 8.52 11.89 -3.79
N ALA A 18 8.83 10.60 -3.69
CA ALA A 18 8.22 9.56 -4.50
C ALA A 18 6.72 9.44 -4.24
N GLY A 19 6.29 9.49 -2.97
CA GLY A 19 4.88 9.50 -2.58
C GLY A 19 4.12 10.69 -3.17
N LEU A 20 4.71 11.89 -3.10
CA LEU A 20 4.13 13.10 -3.71
C LEU A 20 4.04 12.97 -5.24
N ALA A 21 5.11 12.54 -5.89
CA ALA A 21 5.15 12.33 -7.34
C ALA A 21 4.10 11.30 -7.80
N ALA A 22 3.91 10.22 -7.03
CA ALA A 22 2.93 9.17 -7.30
C ALA A 22 1.48 9.68 -7.26
N ILE A 23 1.20 10.80 -6.57
CA ILE A 23 -0.13 11.42 -6.53
C ILE A 23 -0.22 12.53 -7.59
N VAL A 24 0.79 13.39 -7.68
CA VAL A 24 0.79 14.57 -8.56
C VAL A 24 0.79 14.18 -10.04
N PHE A 25 1.59 13.20 -10.46
CA PHE A 25 1.68 12.81 -11.86
C PHE A 25 0.36 12.25 -12.43
N PRO A 26 -0.35 11.32 -11.75
CA PRO A 26 -1.66 10.87 -12.21
C PRO A 26 -2.68 12.00 -12.33
N ILE A 27 -2.66 12.98 -11.40
CA ILE A 27 -3.57 14.13 -11.43
C ILE A 27 -3.28 15.00 -12.66
N ILE A 28 -2.03 15.37 -12.88
CA ILE A 28 -1.64 16.19 -14.05
C ILE A 28 -2.02 15.48 -15.35
N ASN A 29 -1.73 14.18 -15.46
CA ASN A 29 -2.05 13.40 -16.66
C ASN A 29 -3.57 13.22 -16.87
N SER A 30 -4.34 13.24 -15.79
CA SER A 30 -5.79 13.11 -15.81
C SER A 30 -6.54 14.36 -16.29
N VAL A 31 -5.92 15.56 -16.25
CA VAL A 31 -6.54 16.81 -16.75
C VAL A 31 -6.83 16.73 -18.24
N SER A 32 -5.95 16.08 -19.01
CA SER A 32 -6.10 15.90 -20.45
C SER A 32 -7.12 14.82 -20.82
N ASP A 33 -7.41 13.89 -19.90
CA ASP A 33 -8.25 12.73 -20.16
C ASP A 33 -9.03 12.30 -18.89
N PRO A 34 -10.15 12.96 -18.56
CA PRO A 34 -10.85 12.77 -17.29
C PRO A 34 -11.43 11.35 -17.11
N LYS A 35 -11.58 10.59 -18.21
CA LYS A 35 -11.96 9.16 -18.14
C LYS A 35 -10.85 8.27 -17.58
N SER A 36 -9.58 8.68 -17.66
CA SER A 36 -8.48 7.96 -17.02
C SER A 36 -8.53 8.10 -15.50
N LEU A 37 -8.94 9.28 -15.02
CA LEU A 37 -9.09 9.58 -13.60
C LEU A 37 -10.16 8.74 -12.92
N THR A 38 -11.27 8.46 -13.60
CA THR A 38 -12.34 7.64 -13.02
C THR A 38 -11.91 6.19 -12.84
N LYS A 39 -11.12 5.64 -13.78
CA LYS A 39 -10.54 4.29 -13.64
C LYS A 39 -9.49 4.23 -12.54
N ALA A 40 -8.60 5.22 -12.48
CA ALA A 40 -7.59 5.32 -11.42
C ALA A 40 -8.28 5.47 -10.05
N GLY A 41 -9.28 6.36 -9.96
CA GLY A 41 -10.08 6.58 -8.76
C GLY A 41 -10.84 5.33 -8.31
N ALA A 42 -11.39 4.54 -9.23
CA ALA A 42 -11.99 3.25 -8.91
C ALA A 42 -10.97 2.26 -8.32
N GLY A 43 -9.75 2.23 -8.85
CA GLY A 43 -8.65 1.44 -8.29
C GLY A 43 -8.28 1.88 -6.86
N VAL A 44 -8.13 3.19 -6.64
CA VAL A 44 -7.84 3.74 -5.30
C VAL A 44 -8.99 3.44 -4.32
N ALA A 45 -10.24 3.62 -4.74
CA ALA A 45 -11.40 3.28 -3.92
C ALA A 45 -11.42 1.80 -3.54
N GLY A 46 -11.11 0.90 -4.49
CA GLY A 46 -10.96 -0.53 -4.22
C GLY A 46 -9.87 -0.82 -3.18
N LEU A 47 -8.71 -0.16 -3.28
CA LEU A 47 -7.64 -0.29 -2.29
C LEU A 47 -8.07 0.18 -0.90
N VAL A 48 -8.81 1.30 -0.80
CA VAL A 48 -9.34 1.80 0.48
C VAL A 48 -10.30 0.80 1.11
N VAL A 49 -11.17 0.17 0.31
CA VAL A 49 -12.10 -0.88 0.81
C VAL A 49 -11.32 -2.09 1.33
N ILE A 50 -10.33 -2.59 0.58
CA ILE A 50 -9.50 -3.72 1.00
C ILE A 50 -8.71 -3.36 2.27
N PHE A 51 -8.16 -2.14 2.35
CA PHE A 51 -7.49 -1.64 3.54
C PHE A 51 -8.43 -1.62 4.74
N GLY A 52 -9.66 -1.12 4.58
CA GLY A 52 -10.66 -1.09 5.65
C GLY A 52 -10.99 -2.48 6.19
N ILE A 53 -11.14 -3.48 5.31
CA ILE A 53 -11.33 -4.88 5.70
C ILE A 53 -10.09 -5.42 6.41
N SER A 54 -8.90 -5.16 5.87
CA SER A 54 -7.63 -5.64 6.43
C SER A 54 -7.34 -5.04 7.80
N TYR A 55 -7.64 -3.75 7.99
CA TYR A 55 -7.54 -3.05 9.27
C TYR A 55 -8.59 -3.52 10.28
N ALA A 56 -9.79 -3.90 9.84
CA ALA A 56 -10.78 -4.50 10.72
C ALA A 56 -10.37 -5.90 11.19
N LEU A 57 -9.66 -6.66 10.34
CA LEU A 57 -9.12 -7.98 10.64
C LEU A 57 -7.80 -7.94 11.42
N SER A 58 -7.09 -6.81 11.41
CA SER A 58 -5.83 -6.70 12.15
C SER A 58 -6.06 -6.58 13.64
N GLY A 59 -5.28 -7.35 14.39
CA GLY A 59 -5.23 -7.25 15.84
C GLY A 59 -4.45 -6.02 16.29
N SER A 60 -4.64 -5.67 17.56
CA SER A 60 -3.97 -4.55 18.22
C SER A 60 -2.96 -5.04 19.26
N GLU A 61 -2.45 -6.26 19.10
CA GLU A 61 -1.55 -6.85 20.06
C GLU A 61 -0.21 -6.09 20.08
N VAL A 62 0.24 -5.74 21.28
CA VAL A 62 1.52 -5.07 21.51
C VAL A 62 2.32 -5.93 22.47
N THR A 63 3.50 -6.37 22.03
CA THR A 63 4.45 -7.06 22.91
C THR A 63 5.18 -6.03 23.78
N ALA A 64 5.68 -6.46 24.94
CA ALA A 64 6.45 -5.57 25.83
C ALA A 64 7.62 -4.88 25.08
N SER A 65 8.28 -5.59 24.17
CA SER A 65 9.34 -5.05 23.31
C SER A 65 8.85 -4.06 22.26
N ALA A 66 7.62 -4.17 21.78
CA ALA A 66 7.02 -3.21 20.85
C ALA A 66 6.67 -1.89 21.57
N LEU A 67 6.21 -1.98 22.82
CA LEU A 67 6.01 -0.84 23.70
C LEU A 67 7.31 -0.06 23.97
N GLU A 68 8.42 -0.76 24.18
CA GLU A 68 9.76 -0.13 24.34
C GLU A 68 10.24 0.59 23.07
N LEU A 69 9.77 0.17 21.90
CA LEU A 69 10.05 0.81 20.61
C LEU A 69 9.06 1.96 20.28
N GLY A 70 8.15 2.30 21.18
CA GLY A 70 7.14 3.33 20.98
C GLY A 70 6.00 2.92 20.05
N VAL A 71 5.82 1.61 19.79
CA VAL A 71 4.68 1.09 19.03
C VAL A 71 3.50 0.93 19.98
N ASP A 72 2.54 1.84 19.87
CA ASP A 72 1.24 1.71 20.54
C ASP A 72 0.29 0.76 19.81
N GLU A 73 -0.84 0.46 20.44
CA GLU A 73 -1.89 -0.42 19.88
C GLU A 73 -2.40 0.05 18.52
N GLY A 74 -2.46 1.37 18.29
CA GLY A 74 -2.91 1.97 17.03
C GLY A 74 -1.91 1.78 15.90
N LEU A 75 -0.62 2.04 16.16
CA LEU A 75 0.45 1.79 15.20
C LEU A 75 0.59 0.31 14.88
N SER A 76 0.49 -0.58 15.89
CA SER A 76 0.50 -2.02 15.69
C SER A 76 -0.63 -2.46 14.77
N LYS A 77 -1.85 -2.01 15.04
CA LYS A 77 -3.03 -2.33 14.23
C LYS A 77 -2.94 -1.78 12.80
N PHE A 78 -2.38 -0.57 12.64
CA PHE A 78 -2.16 0.05 11.33
C PHE A 78 -1.16 -0.73 10.48
N VAL A 79 0.01 -1.07 11.05
CA VAL A 79 1.03 -1.87 10.37
C VAL A 79 0.50 -3.26 10.04
N GLY A 80 -0.17 -3.92 10.99
CA GLY A 80 -0.83 -5.21 10.77
C GLY A 80 -1.85 -5.16 9.64
N GLY A 81 -2.68 -4.11 9.59
CA GLY A 81 -3.66 -3.90 8.53
C GLY A 81 -3.02 -3.73 7.15
N LEU A 82 -1.90 -2.99 7.06
CA LEU A 82 -1.15 -2.84 5.81
C LEU A 82 -0.49 -4.16 5.36
N LEU A 83 0.06 -4.94 6.29
CA LEU A 83 0.63 -6.25 5.99
C LEU A 83 -0.44 -7.23 5.49
N THR A 84 -1.58 -7.32 6.18
CA THR A 84 -2.72 -8.14 5.76
C THR A 84 -3.22 -7.73 4.38
N MET A 85 -3.35 -6.43 4.12
CA MET A 85 -3.71 -5.91 2.80
C MET A 85 -2.71 -6.37 1.73
N MET A 86 -1.40 -6.25 1.99
CA MET A 86 -0.37 -6.71 1.06
C MET A 86 -0.53 -8.20 0.74
N TYR A 87 -0.76 -9.06 1.75
CA TYR A 87 -0.96 -10.49 1.54
C TYR A 87 -2.19 -10.79 0.68
N ILE A 88 -3.31 -10.12 0.93
CA ILE A 88 -4.54 -10.25 0.13
C ILE A 88 -4.27 -9.86 -1.32
N LEU A 89 -3.58 -8.74 -1.55
CA LEU A 89 -3.25 -8.27 -2.89
C LEU A 89 -2.31 -9.21 -3.62
N ILE A 90 -1.31 -9.79 -2.94
CA ILE A 90 -0.41 -10.78 -3.53
C ILE A 90 -1.20 -12.02 -3.98
N ILE A 91 -2.04 -12.57 -3.10
CA ILE A 91 -2.85 -13.75 -3.43
C ILE A 91 -3.81 -13.43 -4.59
N GLY A 92 -4.46 -12.26 -4.55
CA GLY A 92 -5.34 -11.79 -5.63
C GLY A 92 -4.60 -11.62 -6.96
N ALA A 93 -3.39 -11.05 -6.93
CA ALA A 93 -2.57 -10.87 -8.11
C ALA A 93 -2.11 -12.20 -8.71
N LEU A 94 -1.60 -13.12 -7.87
CA LEU A 94 -1.21 -14.46 -8.31
C LEU A 94 -2.39 -15.23 -8.89
N GLY A 95 -3.54 -15.22 -8.22
CA GLY A 95 -4.77 -15.83 -8.72
C GLY A 95 -5.23 -15.22 -10.05
N GLY A 96 -5.17 -13.89 -10.17
CA GLY A 96 -5.52 -13.17 -11.39
C GLY A 96 -4.60 -13.52 -12.57
N ILE A 97 -3.29 -13.67 -12.32
CA ILE A 97 -2.32 -14.11 -13.32
C ILE A 97 -2.67 -15.53 -13.80
N VAL A 98 -2.86 -16.48 -12.87
CA VAL A 98 -3.21 -17.87 -13.22
C VAL A 98 -4.52 -17.92 -14.02
N PHE A 99 -5.55 -17.20 -13.59
CA PHE A 99 -6.83 -17.14 -14.31
C PHE A 99 -6.67 -16.57 -15.73
N THR A 100 -5.84 -15.54 -15.89
CA THR A 100 -5.58 -14.91 -17.19
C THR A 100 -4.87 -15.87 -18.13
N GLU A 101 -3.86 -16.59 -17.65
CA GLU A 101 -3.11 -17.55 -18.45
C GLU A 101 -3.97 -18.77 -18.82
N VAL A 102 -4.76 -19.31 -17.89
CA VAL A 102 -5.71 -20.40 -18.19
C VAL A 102 -6.78 -19.96 -19.19
N SER A 103 -7.36 -18.77 -19.01
CA SER A 103 -8.39 -18.25 -19.93
C SER A 103 -7.83 -18.00 -21.34
N LYS A 104 -6.56 -17.62 -21.46
CA LYS A 104 -5.87 -17.53 -22.76
C LYS A 104 -5.55 -18.89 -23.37
N ALA A 105 -5.22 -19.89 -22.55
CA ALA A 105 -4.90 -21.23 -23.04
C ALA A 105 -6.15 -22.02 -23.50
N VAL A 106 -7.31 -21.71 -22.91
CA VAL A 106 -8.60 -22.34 -23.23
C VAL A 106 -9.31 -21.67 -24.42
N LYS A 107 -8.93 -20.43 -24.76
CA LYS A 107 -9.53 -19.64 -25.84
C LYS A 107 -8.64 -19.61 -27.09
#